data_AF-A0A1Q7SNU4-F1
#
_entry.id   AF-A0A1Q7SNU4-F1
#
_cell.length_a   1.000
_cell.length_b   1.000
_cell.length_c   1.000
_cell.angle_alpha   90.00
_cell.angle_beta   90.00
_cell.angle_gamma   90.00
#
_symmetry.space_group_name_H-M   'P 1'
#
loop_
_entity.id
_entity.type
_entity.pdbx_description
1 polymer ?
#
loop_
_entity_poly.entity_id
_entity_poly.type
_entity_poly.pdbx_seq_one_letter_code
_entity_poly.pdbx_strand_id
1 'polypeptide(L)'
;MLGIDVGYSARRKTTGFCGLAWDARAVRWTCHNAGRDEPDRRDVLRRVLPDREVELSAVAIDGPLLPRLDPTPRYRCAESLLSRGAFARRGKPGPTNGGSGRDLHAHATRLANFVLRERRVRPAAHVPAIHARAIVEAFPNLFLGVLCDEADYPRAARRRRKWTDTLYNWPPGDPVIPRKLRRLVESLVPRRAIEGELCLDDHEEVASFVCALTALSVAANRFVAVGCDRDGCIVLSLRELWGRGAPSSVPWAERELRANLARVAADVPHCEPAVYEDGDRWSLA
;
A
#
# COMPACT_ATOMS: atom_id res chain seq x y z
N MET A 1 -9.05 8.33 6.96
CA MET A 1 -7.97 7.91 6.04
C MET A 1 -8.49 7.92 4.62
N LEU A 2 -7.58 8.02 3.66
CA LEU A 2 -7.90 7.88 2.23
C LEU A 2 -6.92 6.89 1.59
N GLY A 3 -7.46 5.87 0.94
CA GLY A 3 -6.73 4.99 0.03
C GLY A 3 -7.09 5.27 -1.41
N ILE A 4 -6.10 5.24 -2.31
CA ILE A 4 -6.30 5.47 -3.74
C ILE A 4 -5.60 4.39 -4.55
N ASP A 5 -6.35 3.71 -5.40
CA ASP A 5 -5.80 2.88 -6.47
C ASP A 5 -5.66 3.72 -7.76
N VAL A 6 -4.47 3.75 -8.35
CA VAL A 6 -4.16 4.65 -9.47
C VAL A 6 -4.50 4.02 -10.80
N GLY A 7 -5.72 4.28 -11.26
CA GLY A 7 -6.08 4.13 -12.67
C GLY A 7 -5.85 5.37 -13.50
N TYR A 8 -5.67 5.15 -14.79
CA TYR A 8 -5.54 6.23 -15.78
C TYR A 8 -6.19 5.87 -17.11
N SER A 9 -7.17 4.97 -17.16
CA SER A 9 -7.91 4.70 -18.41
C SER A 9 -8.63 5.97 -18.91
N ALA A 10 -8.65 6.18 -20.22
CA ALA A 10 -9.41 7.28 -20.84
C ALA A 10 -10.91 6.95 -20.95
N ARG A 11 -11.29 5.68 -20.83
CA ARG A 11 -12.63 5.19 -21.17
C ARG A 11 -13.37 4.55 -19.99
N ARG A 12 -12.65 4.13 -18.96
CA ARG A 12 -13.19 3.38 -17.83
C ARG A 12 -12.83 4.06 -16.52
N LYS A 13 -13.73 3.96 -15.54
CA LYS A 13 -13.46 4.37 -14.16
C LYS A 13 -12.51 3.34 -13.54
N THR A 14 -11.23 3.70 -13.52
CA THR A 14 -10.15 2.78 -13.08
C THR A 14 -9.39 3.33 -11.89
N THR A 15 -9.71 4.54 -11.41
CA THR A 15 -9.12 5.08 -10.19
C THR A 15 -10.05 4.76 -9.03
N GLY A 16 -9.66 3.85 -8.13
CA GLY A 16 -10.41 3.55 -6.92
C GLY A 16 -10.13 4.57 -5.82
N PHE A 17 -11.15 5.01 -5.09
CA PHE A 17 -11.03 5.80 -3.88
C PHE A 17 -11.71 5.07 -2.74
N CYS A 18 -11.04 4.96 -1.58
CA CYS A 18 -11.61 4.42 -0.36
C CYS A 18 -11.41 5.39 0.80
N GLY A 19 -12.51 5.91 1.32
CA GLY A 19 -12.52 6.66 2.58
C GLY A 19 -12.73 5.69 3.74
N LEU A 20 -11.82 5.67 4.71
CA LEU A 20 -11.94 4.88 5.93
C LEU A 20 -12.02 5.82 7.14
N ALA A 21 -13.10 5.71 7.91
CA ALA A 21 -13.37 6.54 9.07
C ALA A 21 -13.79 5.69 10.26
N TRP A 22 -13.61 6.20 11.47
CA TRP A 22 -14.08 5.56 12.68
C TRP A 22 -14.54 6.59 13.70
N ASP A 23 -15.44 6.16 14.57
CA ASP A 23 -15.91 6.92 15.72
C ASP A 23 -15.58 6.16 17.02
N ALA A 24 -16.25 6.46 18.14
CA ALA A 24 -16.03 5.75 19.40
C ALA A 24 -16.54 4.30 19.40
N ARG A 25 -17.40 3.93 18.45
CA ARG A 25 -18.11 2.64 18.40
C ARG A 25 -17.63 1.76 17.27
N ALA A 26 -17.38 2.31 16.08
CA ALA A 26 -17.13 1.49 14.91
C ALA A 26 -16.14 2.13 13.92
N VAL A 27 -15.58 1.27 13.07
CA VAL A 27 -14.84 1.62 11.85
C VAL A 27 -15.66 1.24 10.63
N ARG A 28 -15.69 2.14 9.64
CA ARG A 28 -16.46 2.04 8.40
C ARG A 28 -15.62 2.49 7.22
N TRP A 29 -15.96 2.03 6.03
CA TRP A 29 -15.35 2.50 4.80
C TRP A 29 -16.38 2.67 3.68
N THR A 30 -16.01 3.47 2.69
CA THR A 30 -16.79 3.69 1.47
C THR A 30 -15.83 3.71 0.29
N CYS A 31 -16.07 2.83 -0.67
CA CYS A 31 -15.27 2.72 -1.90
C CYS A 31 -16.08 3.21 -3.09
N HIS A 32 -15.43 3.97 -3.98
CA HIS A 32 -16.02 4.41 -5.24
C HIS A 32 -14.94 4.60 -6.31
N ASN A 33 -15.29 4.29 -7.56
CA ASN A 33 -14.39 4.43 -8.69
C ASN A 33 -14.63 5.74 -9.45
N ALA A 34 -13.53 6.36 -9.88
CA ALA A 34 -13.51 7.55 -10.72
C ALA A 34 -12.78 7.30 -12.04
N GLY A 35 -13.13 8.10 -13.04
CA GLY A 35 -12.39 8.28 -14.27
C GLY A 35 -11.12 9.12 -14.07
N ARG A 36 -10.54 9.52 -15.21
CA ARG A 36 -9.31 10.31 -15.26
C ARG A 36 -9.55 11.79 -14.91
N ASP A 37 -10.73 12.31 -15.18
CA ASP A 37 -11.01 13.74 -15.13
C ASP A 37 -11.17 14.26 -13.70
N GLU A 38 -10.61 15.44 -13.41
CA GLU A 38 -10.64 16.03 -12.07
C GLU A 38 -12.06 16.28 -11.53
N PRO A 39 -13.06 16.72 -12.33
CA PRO A 39 -14.43 16.86 -11.84
C PRO A 39 -15.02 15.54 -11.31
N ASP A 40 -14.88 14.43 -12.05
CA ASP A 40 -15.37 13.12 -11.60
C ASP A 40 -14.62 12.65 -10.35
N ARG A 41 -13.30 12.88 -10.29
CA ARG A 41 -12.49 12.58 -9.09
C ARG A 41 -12.92 13.40 -7.88
N ARG A 42 -13.26 14.67 -8.06
CA ARG A 42 -13.74 15.55 -6.98
C ARG A 42 -15.10 15.09 -6.47
N ASP A 43 -15.99 14.68 -7.36
CA ASP A 43 -17.30 14.16 -6.98
C ASP A 43 -17.19 12.83 -6.24
N VAL A 44 -16.34 11.91 -6.72
CA VAL A 44 -16.05 10.65 -6.02
C VAL A 44 -15.40 10.90 -4.65
N LEU A 45 -14.42 11.83 -4.58
CA LEU A 45 -13.78 12.20 -3.32
C LEU A 45 -14.79 12.72 -2.28
N ARG A 46 -15.78 13.52 -2.71
CA ARG A 46 -16.88 13.99 -1.83
C ARG A 46 -17.77 12.85 -1.36
N ARG A 47 -17.97 11.80 -2.15
CA ARG A 47 -18.79 10.65 -1.74
C ARG A 47 -18.09 9.78 -0.70
N VAL A 48 -16.80 9.51 -0.89
CA VAL A 48 -16.03 8.69 0.06
C VAL A 48 -15.63 9.46 1.33
N LEU A 49 -15.62 10.79 1.29
CA LEU A 49 -15.28 11.69 2.40
C LEU A 49 -16.27 12.87 2.47
N PRO A 50 -17.52 12.63 2.90
CA PRO A 50 -18.61 13.61 2.83
C PRO A 50 -18.37 14.86 3.68
N ASP A 51 -17.77 14.70 4.86
CA ASP A 51 -17.43 15.83 5.71
C ASP A 51 -16.18 16.54 5.17
N ARG A 52 -16.32 17.79 4.71
CA ARG A 52 -15.22 18.58 4.13
C ARG A 52 -14.26 19.15 5.17
N GLU A 53 -14.71 19.34 6.40
CA GLU A 53 -13.91 19.96 7.46
C GLU A 53 -12.99 18.96 8.15
N VAL A 54 -13.29 17.66 8.02
CA VAL A 54 -12.46 16.59 8.57
C VAL A 54 -11.11 16.52 7.85
N GLU A 55 -10.06 16.79 8.63
CA GLU A 55 -8.67 16.60 8.24
C GLU A 55 -8.31 15.10 8.14
N LEU A 56 -7.65 14.73 7.06
CA LEU A 56 -7.17 13.36 6.84
C LEU A 56 -5.91 13.10 7.65
N SER A 57 -5.90 12.03 8.45
CA SER A 57 -4.70 11.65 9.21
C SER A 57 -3.59 11.08 8.33
N ALA A 58 -3.93 10.37 7.26
CA ALA A 58 -3.00 9.89 6.25
C ALA A 58 -3.71 9.57 4.93
N VAL A 59 -2.94 9.58 3.85
CA VAL A 59 -3.34 9.19 2.49
C VAL A 59 -2.32 8.18 1.95
N ALA A 60 -2.79 7.06 1.40
CA ALA A 60 -1.91 6.12 0.72
C ALA A 60 -2.37 5.88 -0.71
N ILE A 61 -1.42 5.80 -1.63
CA ILE A 61 -1.67 5.80 -3.09
C ILE A 61 -0.93 4.62 -3.71
N ASP A 62 -1.63 3.78 -4.49
CA ASP A 62 -1.03 2.69 -5.27
C ASP A 62 -0.31 3.22 -6.50
N GLY A 63 0.93 3.64 -6.30
CA GLY A 63 1.81 4.01 -7.39
C GLY A 63 3.10 4.64 -6.87
N PRO A 64 4.16 4.66 -7.69
CA PRO A 64 5.44 5.18 -7.27
C PRO A 64 5.35 6.62 -6.80
N LEU A 65 5.76 6.88 -5.56
CA LEU A 65 5.90 8.22 -5.01
C LEU A 65 7.32 8.41 -4.49
N LEU A 66 7.86 9.60 -4.75
CA LEU A 66 9.20 9.99 -4.32
C LEU A 66 9.12 11.13 -3.31
N PRO A 67 10.24 11.40 -2.60
CA PRO A 67 10.39 12.59 -1.81
C PRO A 67 9.93 13.85 -2.57
N ARG A 68 9.14 14.70 -1.89
CA ARG A 68 8.54 15.94 -2.43
C ARG A 68 7.59 15.73 -3.63
N LEU A 69 7.22 14.49 -3.91
CA LEU A 69 6.41 14.11 -5.08
C LEU A 69 7.10 14.46 -6.41
N ASP A 70 8.43 14.46 -6.42
CA ASP A 70 9.23 14.78 -7.60
C ASP A 70 9.10 13.69 -8.68
N PRO A 71 9.07 14.05 -9.98
CA PRO A 71 9.11 13.08 -11.05
C PRO A 71 10.49 12.40 -11.11
N THR A 72 10.52 11.10 -11.40
CA THR A 72 11.78 10.38 -11.66
C THR A 72 11.68 9.43 -12.86
N PRO A 73 12.74 9.33 -13.68
CA PRO A 73 12.89 8.26 -14.66
C PRO A 73 13.74 7.10 -14.12
N ARG A 74 14.10 7.06 -12.82
CA ARG A 74 15.03 6.07 -12.26
C ARG A 74 14.32 4.81 -11.76
N TYR A 75 15.04 3.70 -11.80
CA TYR A 75 14.64 2.48 -11.07
C TYR A 75 14.95 2.68 -9.60
N ARG A 76 13.98 2.39 -8.72
CA ARG A 76 14.07 2.80 -7.30
C ARG A 76 14.59 1.69 -6.40
N CYS A 77 15.21 2.08 -5.28
CA CYS A 77 15.66 1.16 -4.25
C CYS A 77 14.55 0.19 -3.78
N ALA A 78 13.35 0.71 -3.47
CA ALA A 78 12.20 -0.09 -3.05
C ALA A 78 11.81 -1.16 -4.09
N GLU A 79 11.85 -0.79 -5.38
CA GLU A 79 11.55 -1.72 -6.47
C GLU A 79 12.60 -2.83 -6.55
N SER A 80 13.87 -2.51 -6.38
CA SER A 80 14.97 -3.49 -6.38
C SER A 80 14.86 -4.48 -5.23
N LEU A 81 14.54 -3.99 -4.02
CA LEU A 81 14.33 -4.82 -2.82
C LEU A 81 13.16 -5.78 -3.00
N LEU A 82 12.07 -5.33 -3.64
CA LEU A 82 10.82 -6.07 -3.81
C LEU A 82 10.70 -6.77 -5.17
N SER A 83 11.76 -6.84 -5.97
CA SER A 83 11.78 -7.52 -7.27
C SER A 83 12.72 -8.73 -7.33
N ARG A 84 13.22 -9.18 -6.18
CA ARG A 84 14.21 -10.27 -6.04
C ARG A 84 13.66 -11.43 -5.21
N GLY A 85 14.32 -12.59 -5.32
CA GLY A 85 13.99 -13.77 -4.53
C GLY A 85 12.52 -14.18 -4.67
N ALA A 86 11.85 -14.46 -3.56
CA ALA A 86 10.43 -14.81 -3.58
C ALA A 86 9.54 -13.65 -4.08
N PHE A 87 9.87 -12.40 -3.78
CA PHE A 87 9.08 -11.24 -4.21
C PHE A 87 8.94 -11.15 -5.74
N ALA A 88 9.98 -11.54 -6.49
CA ALA A 88 9.97 -11.54 -7.95
C ALA A 88 8.81 -12.35 -8.57
N ARG A 89 8.34 -13.38 -7.85
CA ARG A 89 7.27 -14.30 -8.28
C ARG A 89 5.91 -14.00 -7.62
N ARG A 90 5.86 -13.08 -6.65
CA ARG A 90 4.73 -12.87 -5.74
C ARG A 90 4.03 -11.51 -5.95
N GLY A 91 4.11 -10.98 -7.18
CA GLY A 91 3.47 -9.71 -7.53
C GLY A 91 4.35 -8.48 -7.26
N LYS A 92 5.61 -8.52 -7.71
CA LYS A 92 6.58 -7.42 -7.59
C LYS A 92 6.05 -6.06 -8.11
N PRO A 93 6.52 -4.94 -7.56
CA PRO A 93 6.19 -3.61 -8.07
C PRO A 93 6.64 -3.43 -9.53
N GLY A 94 5.88 -2.64 -10.28
CA GLY A 94 6.26 -2.22 -11.62
C GLY A 94 7.49 -1.30 -11.56
N PRO A 95 8.46 -1.43 -12.47
CA PRO A 95 9.63 -0.56 -12.48
C PRO A 95 9.22 0.87 -12.87
N THR A 96 9.53 1.88 -12.05
CA THR A 96 9.17 3.28 -12.36
C THR A 96 9.76 3.74 -13.69
N ASN A 97 10.93 3.23 -14.06
CA ASN A 97 11.63 3.61 -15.28
C ASN A 97 11.19 2.86 -16.55
N GLY A 98 10.27 1.89 -16.48
CA GLY A 98 9.93 1.01 -17.59
C GLY A 98 8.47 0.59 -17.67
N GLY A 99 8.04 0.15 -18.86
CA GLY A 99 6.66 -0.27 -19.11
C GLY A 99 5.64 0.82 -18.73
N SER A 100 4.56 0.42 -18.05
CA SER A 100 3.54 1.33 -17.53
C SER A 100 3.95 2.12 -16.28
N GLY A 101 5.13 1.86 -15.71
CA GLY A 101 5.56 2.46 -14.43
C GLY A 101 5.73 3.98 -14.50
N ARG A 102 6.18 4.51 -15.65
CA ARG A 102 6.31 5.96 -15.87
C ARG A 102 4.97 6.68 -15.82
N ASP A 103 3.97 6.12 -16.50
CA ASP A 103 2.61 6.68 -16.50
C ASP A 103 1.99 6.56 -15.12
N LEU A 104 2.15 5.40 -14.46
CA LEU A 104 1.65 5.15 -13.12
C LEU A 104 2.22 6.16 -12.13
N HIS A 105 3.54 6.38 -12.14
CA HIS A 105 4.21 7.38 -11.33
C HIS A 105 3.65 8.80 -11.59
N ALA A 106 3.57 9.21 -12.87
CA ALA A 106 3.03 10.52 -13.23
C ALA A 106 1.57 10.71 -12.80
N HIS A 107 0.75 9.65 -12.84
CA HIS A 107 -0.64 9.69 -12.39
C HIS A 107 -0.77 9.65 -10.86
N ALA A 108 0.08 8.89 -10.16
CA ALA A 108 0.15 8.85 -8.70
C ALA A 108 0.55 10.21 -8.13
N THR A 109 1.61 10.84 -8.66
CA THR A 109 2.02 12.20 -8.28
C THR A 109 0.92 13.23 -8.54
N ARG A 110 0.19 13.13 -9.67
CA ARG A 110 -0.95 14.02 -9.95
C ARG A 110 -2.08 13.83 -8.94
N LEU A 111 -2.41 12.60 -8.58
CA LEU A 111 -3.43 12.30 -7.57
C LEU A 111 -3.02 12.77 -6.17
N ALA A 112 -1.77 12.60 -5.79
CA ALA A 112 -1.23 13.13 -4.53
C ALA A 112 -1.41 14.65 -4.44
N ASN A 113 -1.00 15.37 -5.49
CA ASN A 113 -1.17 16.82 -5.58
C ASN A 113 -2.64 17.25 -5.61
N PHE A 114 -3.49 16.51 -6.33
CA PHE A 114 -4.94 16.74 -6.34
C PHE A 114 -5.54 16.64 -4.93
N VAL A 115 -5.22 15.59 -4.17
CA VAL A 115 -5.71 15.43 -2.79
C VAL A 115 -5.23 16.54 -1.89
N LEU A 116 -3.96 16.96 -2.00
CA LEU A 116 -3.40 18.07 -1.21
C LEU A 116 -4.11 19.41 -1.49
N ARG A 117 -4.63 19.62 -2.70
CA ARG A 117 -5.43 20.81 -3.02
C ARG A 117 -6.87 20.71 -2.52
N GLU A 118 -7.45 19.53 -2.53
CA GLU A 118 -8.87 19.32 -2.22
C GLU A 118 -9.14 19.09 -0.72
N ARG A 119 -8.16 18.60 0.04
CA ARG A 119 -8.34 18.17 1.44
C ARG A 119 -7.14 18.57 2.30
N ARG A 120 -7.42 18.88 3.57
CA ARG A 120 -6.38 19.02 4.59
C ARG A 120 -5.86 17.63 4.96
N VAL A 121 -4.55 17.44 4.88
CA VAL A 121 -3.84 16.24 5.33
C VAL A 121 -2.91 16.63 6.46
N ARG A 122 -2.89 15.84 7.54
CA ARG A 122 -2.02 16.08 8.69
C ARG A 122 -0.55 16.12 8.29
N PRO A 123 0.30 16.86 9.03
CA PRO A 123 1.74 16.75 8.91
C PRO A 123 2.20 15.29 9.04
N ALA A 124 3.25 14.92 8.30
CA ALA A 124 3.84 13.59 8.46
C ALA A 124 4.50 13.47 9.85
N ALA A 125 4.10 12.46 10.61
CA ALA A 125 4.68 12.11 11.91
C ALA A 125 5.34 10.72 11.93
N HIS A 126 5.35 10.04 10.78
CA HIS A 126 5.92 8.71 10.60
C HIS A 126 7.31 8.80 9.96
N VAL A 127 8.11 7.74 10.12
CA VAL A 127 9.43 7.61 9.50
C VAL A 127 9.49 6.30 8.70
N PRO A 128 10.01 6.30 7.47
CA PRO A 128 10.48 7.45 6.70
C PRO A 128 9.30 8.22 6.06
N ALA A 129 9.42 9.54 5.98
CA ALA A 129 8.43 10.39 5.33
C ALA A 129 8.94 10.86 3.96
N ILE A 130 8.12 10.68 2.91
CA ILE A 130 8.42 11.21 1.56
C ILE A 130 7.90 12.64 1.35
N HIS A 131 7.07 13.15 2.26
CA HIS A 131 6.48 14.49 2.12
C HIS A 131 6.20 15.10 3.50
N ALA A 132 6.10 16.43 3.58
CA ALA A 132 5.77 17.12 4.83
C ALA A 132 4.34 16.84 5.34
N ARG A 133 3.50 16.24 4.50
CA ARG A 133 2.13 15.78 4.81
C ARG A 133 2.12 14.26 4.78
N ALA A 134 1.22 13.65 5.55
CA ALA A 134 1.14 12.20 5.68
C ALA A 134 0.59 11.52 4.41
N ILE A 135 1.41 11.49 3.36
CA ILE A 135 1.17 10.84 2.08
C ILE A 135 2.24 9.78 1.89
N VAL A 136 1.80 8.56 1.58
CA VAL A 136 2.70 7.41 1.42
C VAL A 136 2.37 6.63 0.16
N GLU A 137 3.36 5.89 -0.34
CA GLU A 137 3.16 4.90 -1.38
C GLU A 137 2.62 3.60 -0.76
N ALA A 138 1.47 3.17 -1.25
CA ALA A 138 0.93 1.84 -1.00
C ALA A 138 1.30 0.90 -2.14
N PHE A 139 1.27 -0.40 -1.85
CA PHE A 139 1.32 -1.42 -2.88
C PHE A 139 0.43 -2.61 -2.49
N PRO A 140 -0.87 -2.59 -2.85
CA PRO A 140 -1.86 -3.57 -2.38
C PRO A 140 -1.46 -5.03 -2.60
N ASN A 141 -0.81 -5.32 -3.73
CA ASN A 141 -0.34 -6.67 -4.05
C ASN A 141 0.55 -7.24 -2.96
N LEU A 142 1.62 -6.53 -2.57
CA LEU A 142 2.52 -7.03 -1.52
C LEU A 142 2.03 -6.73 -0.12
N PHE A 143 1.20 -5.72 0.10
CA PHE A 143 0.54 -5.52 1.38
C PHE A 143 -0.28 -6.77 1.77
N LEU A 144 -1.05 -7.32 0.83
CA LEU A 144 -1.74 -8.60 1.00
C LEU A 144 -0.78 -9.79 0.93
N GLY A 145 0.19 -9.74 0.02
CA GLY A 145 1.13 -10.82 -0.23
C GLY A 145 1.89 -11.22 1.03
N VAL A 146 2.44 -10.25 1.76
CA VAL A 146 3.19 -10.54 2.99
C VAL A 146 2.34 -11.18 4.08
N LEU A 147 1.00 -11.09 4.03
CA LEU A 147 0.10 -11.78 4.95
C LEU A 147 -0.09 -13.27 4.62
N CYS A 148 0.29 -13.73 3.43
CA CYS A 148 0.14 -15.12 3.03
C CYS A 148 1.32 -15.96 3.50
N ASP A 149 1.04 -17.13 4.10
CA ASP A 149 2.09 -18.08 4.47
C ASP A 149 2.76 -18.62 3.20
N GLU A 150 4.07 -18.89 3.28
CA GLU A 150 4.88 -19.28 2.12
C GLU A 150 4.41 -20.58 1.46
N ALA A 151 3.98 -21.54 2.28
CA ALA A 151 3.48 -22.84 1.84
C ALA A 151 2.15 -22.72 1.07
N ASP A 152 1.34 -21.73 1.43
CA ASP A 152 0.00 -21.55 0.88
C ASP A 152 0.01 -20.63 -0.36
N TYR A 153 1.07 -19.82 -0.54
CA TYR A 153 1.16 -18.82 -1.60
C TYR A 153 0.78 -19.38 -2.98
N PRO A 154 -0.10 -18.73 -3.77
CA PRO A 154 -0.57 -19.28 -5.02
C PRO A 154 0.57 -19.41 -6.00
N ARG A 155 0.61 -20.51 -6.74
CA ARG A 155 1.62 -20.72 -7.80
C ARG A 155 1.52 -19.66 -8.91
N ALA A 156 0.31 -19.15 -9.15
CA ALA A 156 0.04 -18.09 -10.10
C ALA A 156 -1.21 -17.30 -9.70
N ALA A 157 -1.33 -16.06 -10.15
CA ALA A 157 -2.55 -15.29 -10.03
C ALA A 157 -3.69 -15.91 -10.86
N ARG A 158 -4.93 -15.91 -10.35
CA ARG A 158 -6.10 -16.50 -11.03
C ARG A 158 -6.45 -15.83 -12.35
N ARG A 159 -6.23 -14.52 -12.43
CA ARG A 159 -6.34 -13.72 -13.66
C ARG A 159 -4.99 -13.05 -13.91
N ARG A 160 -4.56 -13.00 -15.18
CA ARG A 160 -3.23 -12.49 -15.57
C ARG A 160 -2.93 -11.15 -14.87
N ARG A 161 -1.99 -11.18 -13.91
CA ARG A 161 -1.48 -10.04 -13.11
C ARG A 161 -2.44 -9.43 -12.07
N LYS A 162 -3.57 -10.05 -11.74
CA LYS A 162 -4.45 -9.60 -10.63
C LYS A 162 -4.11 -10.29 -9.32
N TRP A 163 -2.92 -10.00 -8.78
CA TRP A 163 -2.47 -10.56 -7.51
C TRP A 163 -3.33 -10.06 -6.35
N THR A 164 -3.64 -8.76 -6.30
CA THR A 164 -4.56 -8.17 -5.32
C THR A 164 -5.85 -8.98 -5.20
N ASP A 165 -6.59 -9.18 -6.29
CA ASP A 165 -7.84 -9.96 -6.28
C ASP A 165 -7.63 -11.41 -5.86
N THR A 166 -6.54 -12.03 -6.33
CA THR A 166 -6.23 -13.43 -6.01
C THR A 166 -5.96 -13.61 -4.51
N LEU A 167 -5.24 -12.65 -3.91
CA LEU A 167 -4.87 -12.67 -2.50
C LEU A 167 -6.04 -12.25 -1.62
N TYR A 168 -6.79 -11.23 -2.01
CA TYR A 168 -7.95 -10.75 -1.26
C TYR A 168 -9.07 -11.80 -1.24
N ASN A 169 -9.37 -12.38 -2.42
CA ASN A 169 -10.33 -13.46 -2.61
C ASN A 169 -9.66 -14.84 -2.55
N TRP A 170 -8.69 -15.00 -1.63
CA TRP A 170 -8.07 -16.28 -1.24
C TRP A 170 -9.14 -17.40 -1.23
N PRO A 171 -8.85 -18.65 -1.68
CA PRO A 171 -9.85 -19.72 -1.92
C PRO A 171 -11.16 -19.54 -1.18
N PRO A 172 -12.29 -19.35 -1.89
CA PRO A 172 -13.59 -19.19 -1.26
C PRO A 172 -13.79 -20.27 -0.20
N GLY A 173 -13.98 -19.87 1.06
CA GLY A 173 -14.08 -20.77 2.21
C GLY A 173 -12.84 -20.83 3.12
N ASP A 174 -11.69 -20.28 2.70
CA ASP A 174 -10.52 -20.09 3.56
C ASP A 174 -10.42 -18.62 4.00
N PRO A 175 -10.80 -18.30 5.25
CA PRO A 175 -10.84 -16.93 5.74
C PRO A 175 -9.46 -16.42 6.18
N VAL A 176 -8.33 -17.05 5.83
CA VAL A 176 -7.01 -16.63 6.33
C VAL A 176 -6.73 -15.14 6.09
N ILE A 177 -6.88 -14.65 4.85
CA ILE A 177 -6.62 -13.24 4.53
C ILE A 177 -7.68 -12.33 5.16
N PRO A 178 -9.01 -12.55 5.00
CA PRO A 178 -10.02 -11.77 5.71
C PRO A 178 -9.83 -11.73 7.24
N ARG A 179 -9.42 -12.85 7.87
CA ARG A 179 -9.12 -12.92 9.30
C ARG A 179 -7.88 -12.11 9.67
N LYS A 180 -6.82 -12.13 8.86
CA LYS A 180 -5.62 -11.30 9.08
C LYS A 180 -5.94 -9.82 8.89
N LEU A 181 -6.76 -9.45 7.92
CA LEU A 181 -7.24 -8.07 7.74
C LEU A 181 -8.14 -7.61 8.89
N ARG A 182 -9.02 -8.48 9.40
CA ARG A 182 -9.80 -8.20 10.62
C ARG A 182 -8.89 -7.94 11.82
N ARG A 183 -7.91 -8.81 12.07
CA ARG A 183 -6.91 -8.65 13.15
C ARG A 183 -6.09 -7.37 12.98
N LEU A 184 -5.72 -7.02 11.75
CA LEU A 184 -5.04 -5.77 11.43
C LEU A 184 -5.89 -4.57 11.88
N VAL A 185 -7.16 -4.51 11.47
CA VAL A 185 -8.05 -3.42 11.85
C VAL A 185 -8.27 -3.37 13.37
N GLU A 186 -8.53 -4.50 14.02
CA GLU A 186 -8.68 -4.60 15.47
C GLU A 186 -7.43 -4.13 16.23
N SER A 187 -6.25 -4.38 15.68
CA SER A 187 -4.96 -3.96 16.23
C SER A 187 -4.70 -2.46 16.07
N LEU A 188 -5.15 -1.85 14.97
CA LEU A 188 -4.94 -0.44 14.66
C LEU A 188 -5.97 0.50 15.28
N VAL A 189 -7.22 0.05 15.40
CA VAL A 189 -8.34 0.83 15.96
C VAL A 189 -9.07 0.00 17.03
N PRO A 190 -8.44 -0.27 18.17
CA PRO A 190 -8.97 -1.19 19.17
C PRO A 190 -10.30 -0.72 19.76
N ARG A 191 -11.06 -1.68 20.29
CA ARG A 191 -12.36 -1.49 20.98
C ARG A 191 -13.46 -0.89 20.10
N ARG A 192 -13.42 -1.17 18.80
CA ARG A 192 -14.43 -0.73 17.83
C ARG A 192 -14.97 -1.93 17.06
N ALA A 193 -16.26 -1.90 16.77
CA ALA A 193 -16.87 -2.82 15.83
C ALA A 193 -16.38 -2.52 14.40
N ILE A 194 -16.21 -3.57 13.59
CA ILE A 194 -15.95 -3.42 12.16
C ILE A 194 -17.30 -3.51 11.46
N GLU A 195 -17.80 -2.37 11.00
CA GLU A 195 -19.08 -2.27 10.29
C GLU A 195 -18.82 -2.23 8.78
N GLY A 196 -18.80 -3.42 8.18
CA GLY A 196 -18.59 -3.63 6.76
C GLY A 196 -18.13 -5.05 6.48
N GLU A 197 -18.41 -5.54 5.28
CA GLU A 197 -17.96 -6.85 4.85
C GLU A 197 -16.57 -6.76 4.20
N LEU A 198 -15.63 -7.59 4.66
CA LEU A 198 -14.31 -7.73 4.02
C LEU A 198 -14.40 -8.56 2.72
N CYS A 199 -15.51 -8.42 1.98
CA CYS A 199 -15.81 -9.09 0.73
C CYS A 199 -16.16 -8.00 -0.30
N LEU A 200 -15.15 -7.53 -1.01
CA LEU A 200 -15.26 -6.56 -2.10
C LEU A 200 -14.93 -7.30 -3.40
N ASP A 201 -15.75 -7.10 -4.43
CA ASP A 201 -15.62 -7.83 -5.70
C ASP A 201 -14.96 -7.01 -6.81
N ASP A 202 -15.06 -5.68 -6.72
CA ASP A 202 -14.46 -4.76 -7.68
C ASP A 202 -12.96 -4.57 -7.39
N HIS A 203 -12.13 -4.68 -8.43
CA HIS A 203 -10.68 -4.67 -8.30
C HIS A 203 -10.16 -3.35 -7.73
N GLU A 204 -10.64 -2.24 -8.29
CA GLU A 204 -10.28 -0.89 -7.90
C GLU A 204 -10.77 -0.58 -6.47
N GLU A 205 -11.94 -1.08 -6.08
CA GLU A 205 -12.44 -0.97 -4.70
C GLU A 205 -11.59 -1.78 -3.71
N VAL A 206 -11.21 -3.03 -4.06
CA VAL A 206 -10.31 -3.85 -3.24
C VAL A 206 -8.96 -3.15 -3.08
N ALA A 207 -8.34 -2.71 -4.18
CA ALA A 207 -7.02 -2.08 -4.16
C ALA A 207 -7.02 -0.77 -3.36
N SER A 208 -8.03 0.07 -3.55
CA SER A 208 -8.16 1.33 -2.80
C SER A 208 -8.49 1.09 -1.33
N PHE A 209 -9.28 0.06 -0.98
CA PHE A 209 -9.51 -0.36 0.41
C PHE A 209 -8.22 -0.79 1.09
N VAL A 210 -7.41 -1.63 0.43
CA VAL A 210 -6.09 -2.02 0.96
C VAL A 210 -5.18 -0.81 1.10
N CYS A 211 -5.19 0.14 0.18
CA CYS A 211 -4.49 1.42 0.36
C CYS A 211 -5.01 2.19 1.59
N ALA A 212 -6.31 2.19 1.86
CA ALA A 212 -6.86 2.86 3.04
C ALA A 212 -6.40 2.19 4.34
N LEU A 213 -6.21 0.86 4.34
CA LEU A 213 -5.57 0.13 5.43
C LEU A 213 -4.08 0.50 5.57
N THR A 214 -3.35 0.67 4.47
CA THR A 214 -1.97 1.21 4.51
C THR A 214 -1.93 2.59 5.16
N ALA A 215 -2.84 3.49 4.78
CA ALA A 215 -2.95 4.81 5.40
C ALA A 215 -3.29 4.71 6.90
N LEU A 216 -4.15 3.76 7.30
CA LEU A 216 -4.48 3.50 8.70
C LEU A 216 -3.25 3.04 9.49
N SER A 217 -2.51 2.08 8.96
CA SER A 217 -1.24 1.57 9.50
C SER A 217 -0.23 2.72 9.74
N VAL A 218 -0.03 3.57 8.73
CA VAL A 218 0.90 4.71 8.84
C VAL A 218 0.45 5.72 9.89
N ALA A 219 -0.83 6.06 9.97
CA ALA A 219 -1.30 7.02 10.97
C ALA A 219 -1.24 6.47 12.40
N ALA A 220 -1.34 5.15 12.57
CA ALA A 220 -1.12 4.48 13.85
C ALA A 220 0.38 4.31 14.18
N ASN A 221 1.27 4.72 13.27
CA ASN A 221 2.71 4.45 13.30
C ASN A 221 3.03 2.96 13.49
N ARG A 222 2.23 2.10 12.84
CA ARG A 222 2.38 0.65 12.85
C ARG A 222 2.39 0.09 11.45
N PHE A 223 3.57 -0.13 10.91
CA PHE A 223 3.78 -0.51 9.51
C PHE A 223 5.22 -0.96 9.26
N VAL A 224 5.44 -1.60 8.12
CA VAL A 224 6.79 -1.79 7.59
C VAL A 224 6.97 -0.97 6.32
N ALA A 225 8.05 -0.22 6.20
CA ALA A 225 8.42 0.50 4.97
C ALA A 225 9.71 -0.05 4.37
N VAL A 226 9.74 -0.20 3.05
CA VAL A 226 10.86 -0.79 2.30
C VAL A 226 11.32 0.18 1.23
N GLY A 227 12.59 0.58 1.24
CA GLY A 227 13.14 1.51 0.26
C GLY A 227 14.37 2.25 0.76
N CYS A 228 14.45 3.54 0.46
CA CYS A 228 15.46 4.44 1.03
C CYS A 228 14.93 5.88 1.07
N ASP A 229 15.57 6.73 1.87
CA ASP A 229 15.13 8.13 2.04
C ASP A 229 15.21 8.93 0.73
N ARG A 230 16.12 8.56 -0.17
CA ARG A 230 16.34 9.24 -1.45
C ARG A 230 15.26 8.96 -2.49
N ASP A 231 14.81 7.71 -2.59
CA ASP A 231 13.89 7.25 -3.64
C ASP A 231 12.47 7.00 -3.12
N GLY A 232 12.26 7.16 -1.81
CA GLY A 232 11.01 6.84 -1.15
C GLY A 232 10.91 5.35 -0.79
N CYS A 233 9.82 5.02 -0.11
CA CYS A 233 9.57 3.68 0.40
C CYS A 233 8.17 3.20 0.03
N ILE A 234 8.03 1.90 -0.19
CA ILE A 234 6.75 1.20 -0.30
C ILE A 234 6.34 0.73 1.09
N VAL A 235 5.11 1.06 1.50
CA VAL A 235 4.56 0.60 2.78
C VAL A 235 3.88 -0.76 2.65
N LEU A 236 4.22 -1.66 3.56
CA LEU A 236 3.69 -3.01 3.72
C LEU A 236 2.91 -3.14 5.05
N SER A 237 2.26 -4.27 5.25
CA SER A 237 1.47 -4.56 6.45
C SER A 237 2.33 -4.80 7.70
N LEU A 238 1.69 -4.92 8.86
CA LEU A 238 2.28 -5.17 10.18
C LEU A 238 3.07 -6.48 10.19
N ARG A 239 4.32 -6.44 10.65
CA ARG A 239 5.24 -7.59 10.60
C ARG A 239 4.75 -8.79 11.39
N GLU A 240 4.12 -8.57 12.53
CA GLU A 240 3.56 -9.62 13.39
C GLU A 240 2.41 -10.41 12.73
N LEU A 241 1.83 -9.89 11.64
CA LEU A 241 0.80 -10.57 10.85
C LEU A 241 1.36 -11.26 9.60
N TRP A 242 2.65 -11.05 9.30
CA TRP A 242 3.27 -11.62 8.11
C TRP A 242 3.25 -13.15 8.12
N GLY A 243 3.14 -13.70 6.93
CA GLY A 243 3.03 -15.13 6.73
C GLY A 243 4.35 -15.84 7.01
N ARG A 244 4.24 -17.02 7.62
CA ARG A 244 5.40 -17.83 8.02
C ARG A 244 6.13 -18.37 6.79
N GLY A 245 7.45 -18.49 6.90
CA GLY A 245 8.27 -19.21 5.93
C GLY A 245 8.22 -20.73 6.14
N ALA A 246 8.72 -21.48 5.16
CA ALA A 246 9.06 -22.89 5.33
C ALA A 246 10.53 -23.08 4.90
N PRO A 247 11.41 -23.72 5.71
CA PRO A 247 11.15 -24.49 6.94
C PRO A 247 11.23 -23.69 8.26
N SER A 248 11.44 -22.37 8.22
CA SER A 248 11.63 -21.53 9.42
C SER A 248 10.32 -20.94 9.96
N SER A 249 10.18 -20.79 11.28
CA SER A 249 9.07 -20.02 11.89
C SER A 249 9.11 -18.52 11.60
N VAL A 250 10.22 -18.01 11.05
CA VAL A 250 10.44 -16.61 10.62
C VAL A 250 9.55 -16.29 9.41
N PRO A 251 8.94 -15.09 9.36
CA PRO A 251 8.19 -14.64 8.19
C PRO A 251 9.02 -14.69 6.91
N TRP A 252 8.46 -15.21 5.82
CA TRP A 252 9.21 -15.34 4.57
C TRP A 252 9.65 -13.99 4.03
N ALA A 253 8.80 -12.96 4.14
CA ALA A 253 9.08 -11.63 3.63
C ALA A 253 10.27 -10.98 4.37
N GLU A 254 10.39 -11.22 5.67
CA GLU A 254 11.54 -10.77 6.46
C GLU A 254 12.84 -11.41 5.98
N ARG A 255 12.85 -12.74 5.85
CA ARG A 255 14.02 -13.48 5.37
C ARG A 255 14.49 -12.97 4.00
N GLU A 256 13.57 -12.77 3.07
CA GLU A 256 13.86 -12.27 1.73
C GLU A 256 14.36 -10.81 1.75
N LEU A 257 13.75 -9.94 2.56
CA LEU A 257 14.18 -8.55 2.69
C LEU A 257 15.61 -8.46 3.24
N ARG A 258 15.95 -9.23 4.28
CA ARG A 258 17.32 -9.27 4.83
C ARG A 258 18.34 -9.71 3.77
N ALA A 259 18.03 -10.75 3.00
CA ALA A 259 18.88 -11.19 1.91
C ALA A 259 19.01 -10.13 0.79
N ASN A 260 17.92 -9.42 0.50
CA ASN A 260 17.90 -8.39 -0.54
C ASN A 260 18.62 -7.10 -0.12
N LEU A 261 18.58 -6.70 1.16
CA LEU A 261 19.27 -5.51 1.66
C LEU A 261 20.76 -5.53 1.31
N ALA A 262 21.45 -6.64 1.63
CA ALA A 262 22.87 -6.81 1.34
C ALA A 262 23.18 -6.72 -0.17
N ARG A 263 22.35 -7.35 -1.00
CA ARG A 263 22.53 -7.37 -2.46
C ARG A 263 22.25 -6.01 -3.09
N VAL A 264 21.19 -5.33 -2.67
CA VAL A 264 20.82 -4.02 -3.20
C VAL A 264 21.84 -2.95 -2.78
N ALA A 265 22.41 -3.05 -1.57
CA ALA A 265 23.47 -2.16 -1.13
C ALA A 265 24.72 -2.27 -2.03
N ALA A 266 25.06 -3.49 -2.47
CA ALA A 266 26.16 -3.71 -3.41
C ALA A 266 25.84 -3.23 -4.84
N ASP A 267 24.63 -3.47 -5.33
CA ASP A 267 24.21 -3.14 -6.71
C ASP A 267 23.90 -1.64 -6.89
N VAL A 268 23.54 -0.93 -5.81
CA VAL A 268 23.05 0.45 -5.83
C VAL A 268 23.71 1.26 -4.70
N PRO A 269 25.04 1.46 -4.71
CA PRO A 269 25.79 2.00 -3.56
C PRO A 269 25.46 3.46 -3.23
N HIS A 270 24.78 4.17 -4.15
CA HIS A 270 24.35 5.55 -3.98
C HIS A 270 22.99 5.69 -3.28
N CYS A 271 22.38 4.56 -2.93
CA CYS A 271 21.18 4.48 -2.11
C CYS A 271 21.53 3.67 -0.86
N GLU A 272 21.12 4.14 0.30
CA GLU A 272 21.19 3.35 1.53
C GLU A 272 19.89 2.53 1.65
N PRO A 273 19.84 1.26 1.18
CA PRO A 273 18.64 0.47 1.31
C PRO A 273 18.32 0.26 2.79
N ALA A 274 17.03 0.32 3.09
CA ALA A 274 16.51 0.21 4.43
C ALA A 274 15.16 -0.50 4.45
N VAL A 275 14.92 -1.15 5.58
CA VAL A 275 13.58 -1.55 6.01
C VAL A 275 13.35 -0.88 7.35
N TYR A 276 12.20 -0.26 7.51
CA TYR A 276 11.76 0.39 8.74
C TYR A 276 10.55 -0.36 9.28
N GLU A 277 10.50 -0.59 10.59
CA GLU A 277 9.37 -1.16 11.32
C GLU A 277 8.95 -0.15 12.37
N ASP A 278 7.71 0.34 12.29
CA ASP A 278 7.11 1.30 13.22
C ASP A 278 7.94 2.59 13.42
N GLY A 279 8.73 2.95 12.39
CA GLY A 279 9.62 4.12 12.39
C GLY A 279 11.10 3.78 12.59
N ASP A 280 11.41 2.60 13.11
CA ASP A 280 12.77 2.19 13.43
C ASP A 280 13.41 1.39 12.30
N ARG A 281 14.63 1.78 11.91
CA ARG A 281 15.39 1.07 10.88
C ARG A 281 15.84 -0.29 11.41
N TRP A 282 15.61 -1.37 10.65
CA TRP A 282 16.10 -2.70 10.99
C TRP A 282 17.63 -2.71 11.16
N SER A 283 18.09 -3.40 12.20
CA SER A 283 19.50 -3.75 12.31
C SER A 283 19.85 -4.84 11.29
N LEU A 284 20.93 -4.60 10.56
CA LEU A 284 21.63 -5.62 9.80
C LEU A 284 22.51 -6.38 10.80
N ALA A 285 21.91 -7.34 11.51
CA ALA A 285 22.66 -8.31 12.30
C ALA A 285 23.18 -9.43 11.40
#